data_AF-A0A821IU85-F1
#
_entry.id   AF-A0A821IU85-F1
#
_cell.length_a   1.000
_cell.length_b   1.000
_cell.length_c   1.000
_cell.angle_alpha   90.00
_cell.angle_beta   90.00
_cell.angle_gamma   90.00
#
_symmetry.space_group_name_H-M   'P 1'
#
loop_
_entity.id
_entity.type
_entity.pdbx_description
1 polymer ?
#
loop_
_entity_poly.entity_id
_entity_poly.type
_entity_poly.pdbx_seq_one_letter_code
_entity_poly.pdbx_strand_id
1 'polypeptide(L)' 'MDKDARQKTAFVTHKGLFEFNVMPFGLTNAPATFQRLMDIVLAGLKWQCCLVYIDDVVIFSPTFEQHMTD' A
#
# COMPACT_ATOMS: atom_id res chain seq x y z
N MET A 1 6.37 -0.86 -9.96
CA MET A 1 7.26 -2.05 -9.98
C MET A 1 8.36 -1.79 -10.99
N ASP A 2 9.62 -1.93 -10.57
CA ASP A 2 10.76 -1.82 -11.48
C ASP A 2 10.66 -2.88 -12.59
N LYS A 3 11.06 -2.55 -13.82
CA LYS A 3 10.84 -3.42 -15.00
C LYS A 3 11.60 -4.73 -14.85
N ASP A 4 12.83 -4.69 -14.33
CA ASP A 4 13.68 -5.88 -14.18
C ASP A 4 13.19 -6.79 -13.04
N ALA A 5 12.39 -6.25 -12.12
CA ALA A 5 11.80 -6.99 -11.01
C ALA A 5 10.50 -7.74 -11.38
N ARG A 6 9.81 -7.37 -12.46
CA ARG A 6 8.50 -7.96 -12.83
C ARG A 6 8.59 -9.45 -13.10
N GLN A 7 9.59 -9.88 -13.85
CA GLN A 7 9.85 -11.29 -14.14
C GLN A 7 10.02 -12.17 -12.88
N LYS A 8 10.47 -11.59 -11.75
CA LYS A 8 10.62 -12.30 -10.46
C LYS A 8 9.28 -12.52 -9.75
N THR A 9 8.24 -11.85 -10.21
CA THR A 9 6.87 -11.98 -9.69
C THR A 9 5.99 -12.84 -10.57
N ALA A 10 6.60 -13.61 -11.48
CA ALA A 10 5.86 -14.49 -12.36
C ALA A 10 5.12 -15.58 -11.55
N PHE A 11 3.87 -15.84 -11.92
CA PHE A 11 3.01 -16.84 -11.31
C PHE A 11 2.27 -17.64 -12.37
N VAL A 12 1.94 -18.89 -12.04
CA VAL A 12 1.30 -19.83 -12.96
C VAL A 12 -0.17 -19.97 -12.60
N THR A 13 -1.02 -19.94 -13.62
CA THR A 13 -2.43 -20.31 -13.54
C THR A 13 -2.71 -21.43 -14.55
N HIS A 14 -3.89 -22.06 -14.46
CA HIS A 14 -4.36 -23.01 -15.48
C HIS A 14 -4.45 -22.42 -16.90
N LYS A 15 -4.39 -21.08 -17.05
CA LYS A 15 -4.46 -20.36 -18.33
C LYS A 15 -3.10 -19.90 -18.84
N GLY A 16 -2.01 -20.10 -18.08
CA GLY A 16 -0.66 -19.71 -18.49
C GLY A 16 0.15 -19.01 -17.40
N LEU A 17 1.29 -18.46 -17.83
CA LEU A 17 2.25 -17.74 -17.01
C LEU A 17 1.98 -16.23 -17.10
N PHE A 18 1.90 -15.56 -15.96
CA PHE A 18 1.63 -14.14 -15.84
C PHE A 18 2.63 -13.48 -14.90
N GLU A 19 2.81 -12.17 -14.98
CA GLU A 19 3.64 -11.38 -14.07
C GLU A 19 2.87 -10.14 -13.59
N PHE A 20 3.28 -9.57 -12.46
CA PHE A 20 2.64 -8.37 -11.92
C PHE A 20 3.24 -7.09 -12.51
N ASN A 21 2.38 -6.20 -13.00
CA ASN A 21 2.78 -4.86 -13.47
C ASN A 21 2.97 -3.84 -12.33
N VAL A 22 2.27 -4.07 -11.22
CA VAL A 22 2.31 -3.29 -9.99
C VAL A 22 2.85 -4.17 -8.86
N MET A 23 3.03 -3.60 -7.66
CA MET A 23 3.49 -4.37 -6.50
C MET A 23 2.37 -5.30 -6.02
N PRO A 24 2.54 -6.64 -6.06
CA PRO A 24 1.59 -7.55 -5.43
C PRO A 24 1.80 -7.63 -3.91
N PHE A 25 0.77 -8.10 -3.21
CA PHE A 25 0.88 -8.49 -1.80
C PHE A 25 1.79 -9.71 -1.62
N GLY A 26 2.34 -9.86 -0.41
CA GLY A 26 3.14 -11.03 -0.03
C GLY A 26 4.62 -10.96 -0.41
N LEU A 27 5.08 -9.90 -1.07
CA LEU A 27 6.52 -9.67 -1.25
C LEU A 27 7.14 -9.16 0.06
N THR A 28 8.29 -9.71 0.44
CA THR A 28 8.98 -9.37 1.70
C THR A 28 9.19 -7.86 1.90
N ASN A 29 9.53 -7.14 0.83
CA ASN A 29 9.82 -5.70 0.88
C ASN A 29 8.65 -4.82 0.38
N ALA A 30 7.49 -5.41 0.06
CA ALA A 30 6.33 -4.63 -0.33
C ALA A 30 5.85 -3.70 0.79
N PRO A 31 5.69 -4.15 2.05
CA PRO A 31 5.25 -3.28 3.14
C PRO A 31 6.12 -2.04 3.34
N ALA A 32 7.45 -2.20 3.33
CA ALA A 32 8.38 -1.08 3.50
C ALA A 32 8.26 -0.06 2.36
N THR A 33 8.06 -0.54 1.13
CA THR A 33 7.91 0.33 -0.04
C THR A 33 6.56 1.05 -0.02
N PHE A 34 5.50 0.35 0.34
CA PHE A 34 4.15 0.91 0.48
C PHE A 34 4.11 1.95 1.60
N GLN A 35 4.65 1.63 2.77
CA GLN A 35 4.68 2.56 3.90
C GLN A 35 5.44 3.85 3.56
N ARG A 36 6.59 3.75 2.88
CA ARG A 36 7.32 4.95 2.43
C ARG A 36 6.53 5.79 1.43
N LEU A 37 5.79 5.17 0.53
CA LEU A 37 4.92 5.88 -0.41
C LEU A 37 3.79 6.60 0.32
N MET A 38 3.10 5.88 1.21
CA MET A 38 1.96 6.42 1.96
C MET A 38 2.38 7.53 2.94
N ASP A 39 3.59 7.46 3.50
CA ASP A 39 4.17 8.55 4.31
C ASP A 39 4.32 9.86 3.52
N ILE A 40 4.57 9.78 2.20
CA ILE A 40 4.66 10.95 1.32
C ILE A 40 3.27 11.43 0.92
N VAL A 41 2.37 10.49 0.56
CA VAL A 41 1.00 10.81 0.12
C VAL A 41 0.18 11.46 1.23
N LEU A 42 0.33 10.97 2.46
CA LEU A 42 -0.38 11.47 3.65
C LEU A 42 0.46 12.46 4.47
N ALA A 43 1.49 13.03 3.86
CA ALA A 43 2.29 14.06 4.48
C ALA A 43 1.41 15.24 4.90
N GLY A 44 1.48 15.62 6.18
CA GLY A 44 0.65 16.68 6.77
C GLY A 44 -0.61 16.17 7.49
N LEU A 45 -1.16 15.02 7.11
CA LEU A 45 -2.31 14.38 7.81
C LEU A 45 -1.86 13.36 8.84
N LYS A 46 -0.67 12.79 8.65
CA LYS A 46 -0.07 11.82 9.56
C LYS A 46 0.01 12.40 10.98
N TRP A 47 -0.46 11.63 11.96
CA TRP A 47 -0.58 12.00 13.38
C TRP A 47 -1.68 13.03 13.72
N GLN A 48 -2.38 13.58 12.73
CA GLN A 48 -3.53 14.47 12.96
C GLN A 48 -4.85 13.70 12.91
N CYS A 49 -5.07 12.97 11.81
CA CYS A 49 -6.28 12.17 11.60
C CYS A 49 -6.00 10.81 10.94
N CYS A 50 -4.76 10.52 10.54
CA CYS A 50 -4.42 9.23 9.93
C CYS A 50 -3.08 8.65 10.42
N LEU A 51 -2.99 7.33 10.42
CA LEU A 51 -1.81 6.52 10.70
C LEU A 51 -1.66 5.43 9.64
N VAL A 52 -0.45 5.25 9.15
CA VAL A 52 -0.11 4.20 8.18
C VAL A 52 0.64 3.10 8.90
N TYR A 53 0.20 1.86 8.74
CA TYR A 53 0.88 0.70 9.29
C TYR A 53 0.87 -0.47 8.30
N ILE A 54 2.06 -0.82 7.79
CA ILE A 54 2.25 -1.90 6.82
C ILE A 54 1.32 -1.70 5.61
N ASP A 55 0.26 -2.50 5.48
CA ASP A 55 -0.66 -2.50 4.33
C ASP A 55 -1.94 -1.70 4.62
N ASP A 56 -2.14 -1.26 5.87
CA ASP A 56 -3.37 -0.62 6.33
C ASP A 56 -3.16 0.87 6.63
N VAL A 57 -4.22 1.65 6.40
CA VAL A 57 -4.33 3.05 6.83
C VAL A 57 -5.46 3.16 7.82
N VAL A 58 -5.13 3.60 9.03
CA VAL A 58 -6.08 3.86 10.09
C VAL A 58 -6.43 5.35 10.06
N ILE A 59 -7.70 5.67 9.88
CA ILE A 59 -8.22 7.04 9.98
C ILE A 59 -8.96 7.14 11.32
N PHE A 60 -8.71 8.20 12.08
CA PHE A 60 -9.28 8.40 13.41
C PHE A 60 -9.70 9.85 13.62
N SER A 61 -10.84 10.03 14.30
CA SER A 61 -11.43 11.34 14.56
C SER A 61 -12.16 11.33 15.90
N PRO A 62 -12.32 12.49 16.59
CA PRO A 62 -13.00 12.57 17.88
C PRO A 62 -14.50 12.24 17.85
N THR A 63 -15.18 12.55 16.74
CA THR A 63 -16.62 12.30 16.56
C THR A 63 -16.88 11.65 15.20
N PHE A 64 -18.06 11.01 15.08
CA PHE A 64 -18.46 10.39 13.82
C PHE A 64 -18.67 11.43 12.72
N GLU A 65 -19.25 12.59 13.05
CA GLU A 65 -19.48 13.67 12.09
C GLU A 65 -18.16 14.22 11.52
N GLN A 66 -17.15 14.38 12.38
CA GLN A 66 -15.82 14.79 11.93
C GLN A 66 -15.15 13.70 11.10
N HIS A 67 -15.32 12.43 11.48
CA HIS A 67 -14.78 11.29 10.73
C HIS A 67 -15.32 11.18 9.30
N MET A 68 -16.55 11.67 9.05
CA MET A 68 -17.13 11.69 7.71
C MET A 68 -16.55 12.80 6.82
N THR A 69 -15.78 13.74 7.40
CA THR A 69 -15.19 14.90 6.70
C THR A 69 -13.67 14.90 6.65
N ASP A 70 -13.01 14.09 7.48
CA ASP A 70 -11.56 13.84 7.46
C ASP A 70 -11.17 12.91 6.29
#